data_AF-A0A143ZDQ8-F1
#
_entry.id   AF-A0A143ZDQ8-F1
#
_cell.length_a   1.000
_cell.length_b   1.000
_cell.length_c   1.000
_cell.angle_alpha   90.00
_cell.angle_beta   90.00
_cell.angle_gamma   90.00
#
_symmetry.space_group_name_H-M   'P 1'
#
loop_
_entity.id
_entity.type
_entity.pdbx_description
1 polymer ?
#
loop_
_entity_poly.entity_id
_entity_poly.type
_entity_poly.pdbx_seq_one_letter_code
_entity_poly.pdbx_strand_id
1 'polypeptide(L)'
;MVVTVAELKQHLNLSEDLGTDDDALLARILAASQRHIESQLGFKLADRYGATGLEDLPADLPHAVTMLAAHWYENREASLVGISAQALPFGVSDILSSYREWSF
;
A
#
# COMPACT_ATOMS: atom_id res chain seq x y z
N MET A 1 9.35 -6.12 -3.25
CA MET A 1 8.28 -5.47 -2.46
C MET A 1 8.93 -4.37 -1.65
N VAL A 2 8.29 -3.21 -1.52
CA VAL A 2 8.84 -2.08 -0.74
C VAL A 2 8.40 -2.06 0.73
N VAL A 3 7.40 -2.88 1.07
CA VAL A 3 6.89 -3.10 2.43
C VAL A 3 6.81 -4.61 2.67
N THR A 4 7.04 -5.04 3.90
CA THR A 4 6.99 -6.43 4.37
C THR A 4 5.67 -6.75 5.07
N VAL A 5 5.35 -8.05 5.20
CA VAL A 5 4.16 -8.48 5.95
C VAL A 5 4.23 -8.09 7.42
N ALA A 6 5.42 -8.12 8.03
CA ALA A 6 5.61 -7.71 9.42
C ALA A 6 5.28 -6.24 9.64
N GLU A 7 5.73 -5.35 8.75
CA GLU A 7 5.38 -3.92 8.81
C GLU A 7 3.89 -3.68 8.61
N LEU A 8 3.23 -4.43 7.71
CA LEU A 8 1.79 -4.36 7.54
C LEU A 8 1.04 -4.84 8.80
N LYS A 9 1.49 -5.92 9.45
CA LYS A 9 0.92 -6.39 10.72
C LYS A 9 1.01 -5.33 11.81
N GLN A 10 2.17 -4.69 11.95
CA GLN A 10 2.36 -3.59 12.89
C GLN A 10 1.38 -2.44 12.62
N HIS A 11 1.16 -2.08 11.36
CA HIS A 11 0.20 -1.05 10.98
C HIS A 11 -1.25 -1.43 11.31
N LEU A 12 -1.61 -2.71 11.10
CA LEU A 12 -2.93 -3.27 11.42
C LEU A 12 -3.13 -3.54 12.91
N ASN A 13 -2.14 -3.21 13.76
CA ASN A 13 -2.13 -3.54 15.18
C ASN A 13 -2.35 -5.05 15.44
N LEU A 14 -1.83 -5.90 14.55
CA LEU A 14 -1.77 -7.34 14.74
C LEU A 14 -0.49 -7.64 15.51
N SER A 15 -0.65 -8.14 16.73
CA SER A 15 0.46 -8.43 17.64
C SER A 15 1.33 -9.58 17.14
N GLU A 16 2.60 -9.59 17.54
CA GLU A 16 3.58 -10.60 17.08
C GLU A 16 3.25 -12.04 17.56
N ASP A 17 2.40 -12.18 18.58
CA ASP A 17 1.91 -13.45 19.12
C ASP A 17 0.68 -14.02 18.40
N LEU A 18 0.08 -13.28 17.45
CA LEU A 18 -1.11 -13.69 16.71
C LEU A 18 -0.84 -14.81 15.68
N GLY A 19 0.40 -15.27 15.55
CA GLY A 19 0.80 -16.33 14.63
C GLY A 19 0.91 -15.88 13.18
N THR A 20 0.95 -16.85 12.27
CA THR A 20 1.26 -16.65 10.83
C THR A 20 0.11 -17.03 9.89
N ASP A 21 -1.07 -17.33 10.45
CA ASP A 21 -2.20 -17.87 9.68
C ASP A 21 -2.66 -16.91 8.58
N ASP A 22 -2.60 -15.61 8.86
CA ASP A 22 -2.99 -14.54 7.92
C ASP A 22 -1.86 -14.11 6.97
N ASP A 23 -0.64 -14.62 7.09
CA ASP A 23 0.54 -14.13 6.34
C ASP A 23 0.34 -14.26 4.83
N ALA A 24 -0.25 -15.38 4.39
CA ALA A 24 -0.54 -15.61 2.99
C ALA A 24 -1.64 -14.67 2.44
N LEU A 25 -2.59 -14.26 3.29
CA LEU A 25 -3.59 -13.26 2.92
C LEU A 25 -2.97 -11.87 2.84
N LEU A 26 -2.24 -11.46 3.88
CA LEU A 26 -1.58 -10.16 3.98
C LEU A 26 -0.56 -9.97 2.84
N ALA A 27 0.24 -10.99 2.52
CA ALA A 27 1.19 -10.94 1.41
C ALA A 27 0.49 -10.70 0.06
N ARG A 28 -0.66 -11.34 -0.18
CA ARG A 28 -1.43 -11.16 -1.43
C ARG A 28 -2.02 -9.75 -1.53
N ILE A 29 -2.60 -9.24 -0.44
CA ILE A 29 -3.16 -7.88 -0.39
C ILE A 29 -2.05 -6.84 -0.59
N LEU A 30 -0.90 -7.03 0.06
CA LEU A 30 0.24 -6.13 -0.04
C LEU A 30 0.80 -6.08 -1.47
N ALA A 31 0.98 -7.26 -2.10
CA ALA A 31 1.42 -7.35 -3.49
C ALA A 31 0.43 -6.68 -4.46
N ALA A 32 -0.87 -6.88 -4.26
CA ALA A 32 -1.91 -6.22 -5.05
C ALA A 32 -1.88 -4.70 -4.87
N SER A 33 -1.69 -4.22 -3.64
CA SER A 33 -1.66 -2.80 -3.30
C SER A 33 -0.47 -2.09 -3.93
N GLN A 34 0.74 -2.67 -3.84
CA GLN A 34 1.92 -2.12 -4.50
C GLN A 34 1.72 -2.08 -6.02
N ARG A 35 1.23 -3.17 -6.63
CA ARG A 35 0.96 -3.20 -8.07
C ARG A 35 -0.04 -2.12 -8.50
N HIS A 36 -1.08 -1.89 -7.71
CA HIS A 36 -2.08 -0.86 -7.99
C HIS A 36 -1.48 0.55 -7.95
N ILE A 37 -0.64 0.83 -6.95
CA ILE A 37 0.08 2.10 -6.85
C ILE A 37 1.04 2.31 -8.01
N GLU A 38 1.86 1.31 -8.35
CA GLU A 38 2.77 1.38 -9.50
C GLU A 38 2.01 1.64 -10.81
N SER A 39 0.82 1.03 -10.97
CA SER A 39 -0.04 1.29 -12.13
C SER A 39 -0.58 2.72 -12.17
N GLN A 40 -0.83 3.33 -11.01
CA GLN A 40 -1.27 4.74 -10.95
C GLN A 40 -0.12 5.71 -11.23
N LEU A 41 1.09 5.39 -10.74
CA LEU A 41 2.30 6.18 -10.91
C LEU A 41 2.86 6.13 -12.34
N GLY A 42 2.67 5.01 -13.04
CA GLY A 42 3.20 4.79 -14.39
C GLY A 42 4.58 4.12 -14.43
N PHE A 43 5.15 3.76 -13.28
CA PHE A 43 6.45 3.10 -13.18
C PHE A 43 6.52 2.13 -11.99
N LYS A 44 7.50 1.23 -12.04
CA LYS A 44 7.80 0.31 -10.93
C LYS A 44 8.68 0.99 -9.89
N LEU A 45 8.32 0.84 -8.61
CA LEU A 45 9.10 1.45 -7.51
C LEU A 45 10.53 0.92 -7.49
N ALA A 46 10.71 -0.38 -7.73
CA ALA A 46 12.03 -1.02 -7.78
C ALA A 46 12.87 -0.53 -8.96
N ASP A 47 12.27 -0.27 -10.13
CA ASP A 47 13.01 0.21 -11.29
C ASP A 47 13.46 1.66 -11.11
N ARG A 48 12.62 2.47 -10.43
CA ARG A 48 12.90 3.88 -10.19
C ARG A 48 13.89 4.12 -9.05
N TYR A 49 13.72 3.40 -7.94
CA TYR A 49 14.41 3.68 -6.69
C TYR A 49 15.26 2.51 -6.20
N GLY A 50 15.22 1.34 -6.83
CA GLY A 50 15.86 0.12 -6.32
C GLY A 50 17.27 -0.16 -6.85
N ALA A 51 17.85 0.68 -7.70
CA ALA A 51 19.15 0.43 -8.34
C ALA A 51 20.31 0.36 -7.34
N THR A 52 20.25 1.14 -6.26
CA THR A 52 21.27 1.27 -5.20
C THR A 52 20.79 0.71 -3.84
N GLY A 53 19.57 0.17 -3.79
CA GLY A 53 18.85 -0.12 -2.55
C GLY A 53 17.67 0.83 -2.37
N LEU A 54 16.77 0.54 -1.42
CA LEU A 54 15.55 1.33 -1.20
C LEU A 54 15.79 2.64 -0.44
N GLU A 55 17.05 3.07 -0.27
CA GLU A 55 17.41 4.29 0.48
C GLU A 55 16.91 5.56 -0.23
N ASP A 56 16.86 5.53 -1.57
CA ASP A 56 16.38 6.64 -2.38
C ASP A 56 14.85 6.64 -2.55
N LEU A 57 14.14 5.64 -1.99
CA LEU A 57 12.69 5.54 -2.07
C LEU A 57 12.04 6.53 -1.09
N PRO A 58 11.23 7.50 -1.57
CA PRO A 58 10.50 8.42 -0.70
C PRO A 58 9.59 7.65 0.26
N ALA A 59 9.71 7.94 1.56
CA ALA A 59 9.07 7.17 2.63
C ALA A 59 7.53 7.20 2.60
N ASP A 60 6.95 8.20 1.95
CA ASP A 60 5.50 8.33 1.74
C ASP A 60 4.95 7.33 0.71
N LEU A 61 5.75 6.84 -0.24
CA LEU A 61 5.32 5.80 -1.20
C LEU A 61 5.09 4.44 -0.52
N PRO A 62 6.02 3.89 0.29
CA PRO A 62 5.73 2.75 1.16
C PRO A 62 4.54 2.98 2.09
N HIS A 63 4.41 4.19 2.65
CA HIS A 63 3.28 4.51 3.51
C HIS A 63 1.94 4.43 2.76
N ALA A 64 1.87 4.96 1.53
CA ALA A 64 0.69 4.84 0.67
C ALA A 64 0.34 3.37 0.35
N VAL A 65 1.36 2.53 0.12
CA VAL A 65 1.17 1.07 -0.08
C VAL A 65 0.54 0.44 1.16
N THR A 66 1.04 0.76 2.34
CA THR A 66 0.52 0.26 3.62
C THR A 66 -0.92 0.72 3.87
N MET A 67 -1.23 2.00 3.64
CA MET A 67 -2.58 2.53 3.79
C MET A 67 -3.59 1.82 2.88
N LEU A 68 -3.23 1.61 1.61
CA LEU A 68 -4.10 0.91 0.66
C LEU A 68 -4.30 -0.56 1.05
N ALA A 69 -3.22 -1.24 1.45
CA ALA A 69 -3.28 -2.63 1.90
C ALA A 69 -4.17 -2.79 3.14
N ALA A 70 -4.03 -1.88 4.11
CA ALA A 70 -4.86 -1.87 5.30
C ALA A 70 -6.34 -1.64 4.96
N HIS A 71 -6.62 -0.69 4.07
CA HIS A 71 -7.98 -0.43 3.62
C HIS A 71 -8.63 -1.65 2.97
N TRP A 72 -7.91 -2.38 2.11
CA TRP A 72 -8.42 -3.60 1.47
C TRP A 72 -8.52 -4.81 2.40
N TYR A 73 -7.71 -4.87 3.45
CA TYR A 73 -7.85 -5.89 4.49
C TYR A 73 -9.14 -5.72 5.30
N GLU A 74 -9.45 -4.48 5.66
CA GLU A 74 -10.67 -4.13 6.40
C GLU A 74 -11.94 -4.22 5.54
N ASN A 75 -11.86 -3.81 4.26
CA ASN A 75 -13.00 -3.75 3.35
C ASN A 75 -12.94 -4.88 2.32
N ARG A 76 -13.44 -6.05 2.71
CA ARG A 76 -13.31 -7.31 1.95
C ARG A 76 -14.31 -7.50 0.82
N GLU A 77 -15.28 -6.60 0.71
CA GLU A 77 -16.32 -6.65 -0.30
C GLU A 77 -16.15 -5.52 -1.32
N ALA A 78 -16.52 -5.78 -2.56
CA ALA A 78 -16.44 -4.79 -3.64
C ALA A 78 -17.42 -3.61 -3.45
N SER A 79 -18.38 -3.73 -2.53
CA SER A 79 -19.38 -2.70 -2.25
C SER A 79 -19.64 -2.59 -0.75
N LEU A 80 -19.73 -1.36 -0.27
CA LEU A 80 -20.23 -1.03 1.06
C LEU A 80 -21.70 -0.60 0.92
N VAL A 81 -22.60 -1.20 1.70
CA VAL A 81 -24.02 -0.84 1.73
C VAL A 81 -24.31 -0.03 3.00
N GLY A 82 -24.88 1.17 2.85
CA GLY A 82 -25.31 1.98 3.99
C GLY A 82 -24.20 2.72 4.75
N ILE A 83 -22.98 2.77 4.20
CA ILE A 83 -21.84 3.49 4.80
C ILE A 83 -21.40 4.60 3.85
N SER A 84 -21.32 5.84 4.33
CA SER A 84 -20.64 6.93 3.63
C SER A 84 -19.18 6.98 4.04
N ALA A 85 -18.26 6.59 3.16
CA ALA A 85 -16.84 6.83 3.36
C ALA A 85 -16.48 8.28 3.00
N GLN A 86 -15.63 8.92 3.80
CA GLN A 86 -15.06 10.23 3.48
C GLN A 86 -13.57 10.04 3.22
N ALA A 87 -13.06 10.64 2.14
CA ALA A 87 -11.62 10.71 1.93
C ALA A 87 -11.02 11.66 2.97
N LEU A 88 -9.95 11.22 3.63
CA LEU A 88 -9.16 12.08 4.51
C LEU A 88 -8.21 12.94 3.65
N PRO A 89 -7.93 14.19 4.05
CA PRO A 89 -6.82 14.96 3.50
C PRO A 89 -5.49 14.22 3.68
N PHE A 90 -4.56 14.42 2.74
CA PHE A 90 -3.24 13.76 2.71
C PHE A 90 -3.33 12.24 2.57
N GLY A 91 -4.36 11.78 1.83
CA GLY A 91 -4.61 10.37 1.58
C GLY A 91 -3.70 9.79 0.50
N VAL A 92 -3.94 8.52 0.16
CA VAL A 92 -3.20 7.79 -0.89
C VAL A 92 -3.20 8.59 -2.20
N SER A 93 -4.33 9.13 -2.63
CA SER A 93 -4.42 9.92 -3.86
C SER A 93 -3.53 11.16 -3.85
N ASP A 94 -3.45 11.85 -2.71
CA ASP A 94 -2.70 13.09 -2.57
C ASP A 94 -1.20 12.80 -2.64
N ILE A 95 -0.75 11.74 -1.96
CA ILE A 95 0.63 11.27 -2.05
C ILE A 95 0.97 10.94 -3.51
N LEU A 96 0.17 10.10 -4.17
CA LEU A 96 0.47 9.66 -5.53
C LEU A 96 0.47 10.81 -6.55
N SER A 97 -0.34 11.84 -6.33
CA SER A 97 -0.43 12.99 -7.24
C SER A 97 0.91 13.72 -7.43
N SER A 98 1.78 13.69 -6.41
CA SER A 98 3.10 14.34 -6.43
C SER A 98 4.15 13.56 -7.23
N TYR A 99 3.93 12.26 -7.46
CA TYR A 99 4.89 11.36 -8.11
C TYR A 99 4.42 10.85 -9.48
N ARG A 100 3.16 11.10 -9.83
CA ARG A 100 2.55 10.56 -11.04
C ARG A 100 3.21 11.14 -12.29
N GLU A 101 3.66 10.25 -13.17
CA GLU A 101 4.11 10.64 -14.50
C GLU A 101 2.92 10.66 -15.45
N TRP A 102 2.64 11.84 -16.00
CA TRP A 102 1.63 11.99 -17.04
C TRP A 102 2.30 11.73 -18.39
N SER A 103 2.05 10.55 -18.97
CA SER A 103 2.33 10.32 -20.39
C SER A 103 1.13 10.79 -21.21
N PHE A 104 1.36 11.76 -22.08
CA PHE A 104 0.39 12.29 -23.06
C PHE A 104 0.47 11.54 -24.40
#